data_AF-A0A5K1FKV0-F1
#
_entry.id   AF-A0A5K1FKV0-F1
#
_cell.length_a   1.000
_cell.length_b   1.000
_cell.length_c   1.000
_cell.angle_alpha   90.00
_cell.angle_beta   90.00
_cell.angle_gamma   90.00
#
_symmetry.space_group_name_H-M   'P 1'
#
loop_
_entity.id
_entity.type
_entity.pdbx_description
1 polymer ?
#
loop_
_entity_poly.entity_id
_entity_poly.type
_entity_poly.pdbx_seq_one_letter_code
_entity_poly.pdbx_strand_id
1 'polypeptide(L)' 'AEIRVQFRHVPGSLYKRNFGADIDRTTNELVIRVQPDEAIYLKINNKVPGLSMRLDRSNLNLHYAA' A
#
# COMPACT_ATOMS: atom_id res chain seq x y z
N ALA A 1 6.85 -2.42 -18.68
CA ALA A 1 5.96 -1.23 -18.68
C ALA A 1 5.04 -1.31 -17.47
N GLU A 2 4.62 -0.18 -16.91
CA GLU A 2 3.84 -0.14 -15.66
C GLU A 2 2.96 1.11 -15.60
N ILE A 3 1.79 0.97 -14.98
CA ILE A 3 0.86 2.06 -14.67
C ILE A 3 0.73 2.16 -13.16
N ARG A 4 0.91 3.37 -12.62
CA ARG A 4 0.74 3.65 -11.18
C ARG A 4 -0.38 4.66 -10.99
N VAL A 5 -1.32 4.34 -10.10
CA VAL A 5 -2.34 5.27 -9.60
C VAL A 5 -2.06 5.53 -8.13
N GLN A 6 -1.54 6.72 -7.83
CA GLN A 6 -1.33 7.17 -6.46
C GLN A 6 -2.63 7.80 -5.94
N PHE A 7 -3.16 7.22 -4.85
CA PHE A 7 -4.35 7.78 -4.21
C PHE A 7 -4.00 9.04 -3.43
N ARG A 8 -5.02 9.86 -3.16
CA ARG A 8 -4.89 11.03 -2.28
C ARG A 8 -4.66 10.58 -0.85
N HIS A 9 -4.05 11.46 -0.06
CA HIS A 9 -3.94 11.28 1.38
C HIS A 9 -5.32 11.23 2.04
N VAL A 10 -5.48 10.36 3.05
CA VAL A 10 -6.74 10.21 3.80
C VAL A 10 -6.94 11.43 4.71
N PRO A 11 -7.95 12.30 4.45
CA PRO A 11 -8.20 13.45 5.30
C PRO A 11 -8.60 13.01 6.71
N GLY A 12 -8.13 13.71 7.74
CA GLY A 12 -8.52 13.44 9.12
C GLY A 12 -8.10 12.08 9.68
N SER A 13 -7.04 11.46 9.16
CA SER A 13 -6.57 10.15 9.64
C SER A 13 -6.41 10.11 11.16
N LEU A 14 -7.16 9.20 11.81
CA LEU A 14 -7.12 8.96 13.25
C LEU A 14 -5.85 8.22 13.70
N TYR A 15 -5.14 7.62 12.75
CA TYR A 15 -4.02 6.71 13.01
C TYR A 15 -2.66 7.33 12.69
N LYS A 16 -2.57 8.65 12.52
CA LYS A 16 -1.31 9.35 12.20
C LYS A 16 -0.16 8.97 13.13
N ARG A 17 -0.42 8.80 14.43
CA ARG A 17 0.59 8.44 15.44
C ARG A 17 0.96 6.96 15.44
N ASN A 18 0.23 6.14 14.71
CA ASN A 18 0.35 4.69 14.69
C ASN A 18 1.13 4.20 13.47
N PHE A 19 1.39 5.07 12.48
CA PHE A 19 2.31 4.78 11.40
C PHE A 19 3.76 4.81 11.88
N GLY A 20 4.64 4.05 11.22
CA GLY A 20 6.10 4.17 11.39
C GLY A 20 6.63 5.56 10.98
N ALA A 21 7.95 5.70 10.87
CA ALA A 21 8.66 6.97 10.68
C ALA A 21 8.33 7.79 9.41
N ASP A 22 7.36 7.39 8.58
CA ASP A 22 7.09 8.00 7.28
C ASP A 22 5.59 8.22 7.03
N ILE A 23 4.96 9.01 7.91
CA ILE A 23 3.50 9.30 7.93
C ILE A 23 3.03 9.99 6.64
N ASP A 24 3.81 10.93 6.10
CA ASP A 24 3.36 11.81 5.01
C ASP A 24 3.39 11.15 3.62
N ARG A 25 3.93 9.92 3.51
CA ARG A 25 4.09 9.19 2.24
C ARG A 25 3.23 7.93 2.11
N THR A 26 2.32 7.70 3.06
CA THR A 26 1.53 6.46 3.12
C THR A 26 0.19 6.60 2.41
N THR A 27 0.15 7.10 1.17
CA THR A 27 -1.06 6.92 0.37
C THR A 27 -1.12 5.52 -0.22
N ASN A 28 -2.33 5.01 -0.43
CA ASN A 28 -2.49 3.76 -1.16
C ASN A 28 -2.00 3.95 -2.60
N GLU A 29 -1.62 2.86 -3.24
CA GLU A 29 -1.12 2.89 -4.62
C GLU A 29 -1.59 1.63 -5.35
N LEU A 30 -2.30 1.82 -6.47
CA LEU A 30 -2.61 0.72 -7.39
C LEU A 30 -1.50 0.67 -8.44
N VAL A 31 -0.91 -0.51 -8.60
CA VAL A 31 0.12 -0.77 -9.60
C VAL A 31 -0.39 -1.85 -10.55
N ILE A 32 -0.37 -1.54 -11.84
CA ILE A 32 -0.65 -2.48 -12.92
C ILE A 32 0.68 -2.65 -13.66
N ARG A 33 1.31 -3.80 -13.50
CA ARG A 33 2.55 -4.16 -14.17
C ARG A 33 2.24 -4.94 -15.43
N VAL A 34 2.69 -4.41 -16.57
CA VAL A 34 2.42 -4.98 -17.90
C VAL A 34 3.50 -5.96 -18.34
N GLN A 35 4.77 -5.73 -17.97
CA GLN A 35 5.88 -6.66 -18.22
C GLN A 35 7.19 -6.16 -17.56
N PRO A 36 8.12 -7.04 -17.16
CA PRO A 36 7.93 -8.48 -16.99
C PRO A 36 7.08 -8.78 -15.73
N ASP A 37 6.70 -10.04 -15.52
CA ASP A 37 5.95 -10.51 -14.34
C ASP A 37 4.62 -9.77 -14.17
N GLU A 38 3.74 -9.97 -15.15
CA GLU A 38 2.40 -9.39 -15.23
C GLU A 38 1.69 -9.54 -13.89
N ALA A 39 1.30 -8.40 -13.33
CA ALA A 39 0.74 -8.37 -11.99
C ALA A 39 -0.14 -7.14 -11.80
N ILE A 40 -1.14 -7.30 -10.95
CA ILE A 40 -1.88 -6.19 -10.36
C ILE A 40 -1.69 -6.27 -8.86
N TYR A 41 -1.16 -5.21 -8.26
CA TYR A 41 -1.05 -5.15 -6.81
C TYR A 41 -1.44 -3.78 -6.27
N LEU A 42 -2.05 -3.82 -5.09
CA LEU A 42 -2.48 -2.64 -4.36
C LEU A 42 -1.62 -2.54 -3.09
N LYS A 43 -0.82 -1.48 -3.01
CA LYS A 43 -0.12 -1.09 -1.78
C LYS A 43 -1.14 -0.42 -0.87
N ILE A 44 -1.41 -1.03 0.28
CA ILE A 44 -2.34 -0.53 1.29
C ILE A 44 -1.69 -0.38 2.64
N ASN A 45 -2.20 0.53 3.45
CA ASN A 45 -1.85 0.57 4.86
C ASN A 45 -2.75 -0.36 5.66
N ASN A 46 -2.17 -1.24 6.45
CA ASN A 46 -2.88 -2.14 7.34
C ASN A 46 -2.23 -2.17 8.74
N LYS A 47 -2.99 -2.65 9.72
CA LYS A 47 -2.43 -2.93 11.05
C LYS A 47 -1.44 -4.09 10.94
N VAL A 48 -0.25 -3.88 11.46
CA VAL A 48 0.78 -4.92 11.57
C VAL A 48 0.25 -6.04 12.49
N PRO A 49 0.34 -7.31 12.08
CA PRO A 49 0.03 -8.44 12.96
C PRO A 49 0.81 -8.36 14.28
N GLY A 50 0.16 -8.69 15.39
CA GLY A 50 0.74 -8.59 16.74
C GLY A 50 -0.15 -7.83 17.72
N LEU A 51 0.39 -7.53 18.90
CA LEU A 51 -0.36 -6.93 20.02
C LEU A 51 -0.38 -5.39 20.00
N SER A 52 0.51 -4.75 19.25
CA SER A 52 0.56 -3.29 19.17
C SER A 52 -0.40 -2.74 18.12
N MET A 53 -0.78 -1.46 18.29
CA MET A 53 -1.53 -0.70 17.30
C MET A 53 -0.57 0.09 16.42
N ARG A 54 0.14 -0.62 15.53
CA ARG A 54 1.04 -0.04 14.52
C ARG A 54 0.49 -0.31 13.13
N LEU A 55 0.55 0.68 12.24
CA LEU A 55 0.24 0.55 10.82
C LEU A 55 1.52 0.50 10.00
N ASP A 56 1.51 -0.33 8.96
CA ASP A 56 2.56 -0.41 7.95
C ASP A 56 1.94 -0.71 6.58
N ARG A 57 2.76 -0.66 5.53
CA ARG A 57 2.34 -0.95 4.17
C ARG A 57 2.44 -2.44 3.87
N SER A 58 1.38 -2.98 3.27
CA SER A 58 1.35 -4.33 2.71
C SER A 58 0.88 -4.30 1.26
N ASN A 59 1.18 -5.36 0.51
CA ASN A 59 0.75 -5.53 -0.87
C ASN A 59 -0.39 -6.56 -0.91
N LEU A 60 -1.56 -6.16 -1.37
CA LEU A 60 -2.55 -7.09 -1.89
C LEU A 60 -2.19 -7.38 -3.34
N ASN A 61 -2.03 -8.65 -3.70
CA ASN A 61 -1.29 -9.00 -4.90
C ASN A 61 -2.01 -10.07 -5.72
N LEU A 62 -2.11 -9.83 -7.02
CA LEU A 62 -2.48 -10.78 -8.06
C LEU A 62 -1.32 -10.83 -9.04
N HIS A 63 -0.55 -11.91 -8.99
CA HIS A 63 0.39 -12.25 -10.05
C HIS A 63 -0.32 -13.12 -11.07
N TYR A 64 -0.22 -12.76 -12.34
CA TYR A 64 -0.66 -13.62 -13.42
C TYR A 64 0.36 -14.76 -13.46
N ALA A 65 -0.09 -15.98 -13.14
CA ALA A 65 0.74 -17.15 -13.37
C ALA A 65 1.03 -17.23 -14.87
N ALA A 66 2.30 -17.48 -15.22
CA ALA A 66 2.68 -17.88 -16.57
C ALA A 66 1.98 -19.21 -16.94
#